data_AF-H3RKD9-F1
#
_entry.id   AF-H3RKD9-F1
#
_cell.length_a   1.000
_cell.length_b   1.000
_cell.length_c   1.000
_cell.angle_alpha   90.00
_cell.angle_beta   90.00
_cell.angle_gamma   90.00
#
_symmetry.space_group_name_H-M   'P 1'
#
loop_
_entity.id
_entity.type
_entity.pdbx_description
1 polymer ?
#
loop_
_entity_poly.entity_id
_entity_poly.type
_entity_poly.pdbx_seq_one_letter_code
_entity_poly.pdbx_strand_id
1 'polypeptide(L)'
;MNDKKMISIDQFSDEERLAVNEVLHHLIEKYRQRTGKEPDVKKEKALNLEARQQVMADKLLKEKLKAEKENKKPVRKKKPSSLTASEVSDFNWSASVAKGRRR
;
A
#
# COMPACT_ATOMS: atom_id res chain seq x y z
N MET A 1 -20.60 6.10 17.87
CA MET A 1 -21.32 5.72 16.64
C MET A 1 -20.34 5.81 15.49
N ASN A 2 -19.81 4.68 15.02
CA ASN A 2 -19.05 4.66 13.77
C ASN A 2 -20.06 4.63 12.65
N ASP A 3 -20.46 5.79 12.17
CA ASP A 3 -21.17 5.91 10.90
C ASP A 3 -20.22 5.36 9.84
N LYS A 4 -20.34 4.06 9.55
CA LYS A 4 -19.74 3.40 8.39
C LYS A 4 -20.33 4.11 7.19
N LYS A 5 -19.72 5.24 6.79
CA LYS A 5 -20.06 5.96 5.57
C LYS A 5 -20.11 4.91 4.47
N MET A 6 -21.28 4.77 3.86
CA MET A 6 -21.49 3.79 2.80
C MET A 6 -20.53 4.16 1.67
N ILE A 7 -19.53 3.32 1.44
CA ILE A 7 -18.56 3.51 0.36
C ILE A 7 -19.32 3.19 -0.93
N SER A 8 -19.71 4.23 -1.66
CA SER A 8 -20.38 4.08 -2.94
C SER A 8 -19.43 3.48 -3.96
N ILE A 9 -19.95 2.60 -4.82
CA ILE A 9 -19.16 1.94 -5.88
C ILE A 9 -18.53 2.98 -6.84
N ASP A 10 -19.15 4.14 -7.00
CA ASP A 10 -18.67 5.21 -7.88
C ASP A 10 -17.37 5.88 -7.41
N GLN A 11 -16.94 5.62 -6.17
CA GLN A 11 -15.66 6.13 -5.64
C GLN A 11 -14.46 5.26 -6.07
N PHE A 12 -14.72 4.10 -6.69
CA PHE A 12 -13.71 3.16 -7.15
C PHE A 12 -13.44 3.29 -8.64
N SER A 13 -12.17 3.22 -9.02
CA SER A 13 -11.77 3.01 -10.41
C SER A 13 -12.10 1.59 -10.89
N ASP A 14 -12.01 1.33 -12.19
CA ASP A 14 -12.31 -0.01 -12.74
C ASP A 14 -11.38 -1.09 -12.20
N GLU A 15 -10.10 -0.77 -12.01
CA GLU A 15 -9.14 -1.67 -11.34
C GLU A 15 -9.53 -1.95 -9.89
N GLU A 16 -9.97 -0.93 -9.15
CA GLU A 16 -10.40 -1.07 -7.76
C GLU A 16 -11.69 -1.90 -7.66
N ARG A 17 -12.59 -1.79 -8.64
CA ARG A 17 -13.80 -2.62 -8.73
C ARG A 17 -13.47 -4.10 -8.94
N LEU A 18 -12.47 -4.39 -9.78
CA LEU A 18 -11.96 -5.77 -9.94
C LEU A 18 -11.38 -6.29 -8.62
N ALA A 19 -10.57 -5.49 -7.94
CA ALA A 19 -10.02 -5.85 -6.63
C ALA A 19 -11.12 -6.09 -5.58
N VAL A 20 -12.21 -5.31 -5.58
CA VAL A 20 -13.37 -5.56 -4.69
C VAL A 20 -13.99 -6.94 -4.96
N ASN A 21 -14.14 -7.32 -6.23
CA ASN A 21 -14.70 -8.62 -6.59
C ASN A 21 -13.76 -9.77 -6.16
N GLU A 22 -12.46 -9.64 -6.37
CA GLU A 22 -11.47 -10.64 -5.94
C GLU A 22 -11.48 -10.83 -4.42
N VAL A 23 -11.50 -9.71 -3.67
CA VAL A 23 -11.58 -9.75 -2.20
C VAL A 23 -12.90 -10.37 -1.75
N LEU A 24 -14.01 -10.05 -2.40
CA LEU A 24 -15.31 -10.64 -2.10
C LEU A 24 -15.31 -12.16 -2.31
N HIS A 25 -14.77 -12.64 -3.44
CA HIS A 25 -14.63 -14.07 -3.72
C HIS A 25 -13.81 -14.76 -2.63
N HIS A 26 -12.66 -14.19 -2.25
CA HIS A 26 -11.82 -14.73 -1.18
C HIS A 26 -12.54 -14.76 0.17
N LEU A 27 -13.32 -13.74 0.49
CA LEU A 27 -14.11 -13.68 1.73
C LEU A 27 -15.21 -14.74 1.75
N ILE A 28 -15.87 -14.99 0.61
CA ILE A 28 -16.87 -16.05 0.46
C ILE A 28 -16.22 -17.43 0.60
N GLU A 29 -15.07 -17.66 -0.05
CA GLU A 29 -14.33 -18.92 0.08
C GLU A 29 -13.89 -19.18 1.52
N LYS A 30 -13.34 -18.17 2.21
CA LYS A 30 -13.01 -18.26 3.63
C LYS A 30 -14.23 -18.56 4.49
N TYR A 31 -15.37 -17.95 4.19
CA TYR A 31 -16.61 -18.21 4.90
C TYR A 31 -17.06 -19.67 4.71
N ARG A 32 -17.02 -20.17 3.47
CA ARG A 32 -17.32 -21.57 3.13
C ARG A 32 -16.37 -22.54 3.83
N GLN A 33 -15.06 -22.27 3.83
CA GLN A 33 -14.07 -23.10 4.52
C GLN A 33 -14.30 -23.17 6.03
N ARG A 34 -14.75 -22.06 6.66
CA ARG A 34 -15.00 -22.00 8.11
C ARG A 34 -16.32 -22.64 8.53
N THR A 35 -17.36 -22.49 7.72
CA THR A 35 -18.73 -22.86 8.11
C THR A 35 -19.26 -24.10 7.40
N GLY A 36 -18.61 -24.52 6.32
CA GLY A 36 -19.05 -25.62 5.45
C GLY A 36 -20.35 -25.31 4.69
N LYS A 37 -20.82 -24.06 4.71
CA LYS A 37 -22.11 -23.63 4.13
C LYS A 37 -21.92 -22.43 3.22
N GLU A 38 -22.85 -22.26 2.28
CA GLU A 38 -22.91 -21.05 1.48
C GLU A 38 -23.36 -19.84 2.32
N PRO A 39 -22.83 -18.64 2.06
CA PRO A 39 -23.26 -17.44 2.76
C PRO A 39 -24.70 -17.08 2.38
N ASP A 40 -25.56 -16.86 3.38
CA ASP A 40 -26.89 -16.30 3.17
C ASP A 40 -26.84 -14.89 2.56
N VAL A 41 -27.92 -14.45 1.92
CA VAL A 41 -28.06 -13.11 1.31
C VAL A 41 -27.68 -11.96 2.26
N LYS A 42 -28.00 -12.08 3.56
CA LYS A 42 -27.59 -11.08 4.57
C LYS A 42 -26.08 -11.07 4.77
N LYS A 43 -25.46 -12.25 4.76
CA LYS A 43 -24.02 -12.40 4.94
C LYS A 43 -23.26 -11.95 3.70
N GLU A 44 -23.74 -12.26 2.50
CA GLU A 44 -23.16 -11.78 1.24
C GLU A 44 -23.10 -10.25 1.17
N LYS A 45 -24.18 -9.56 1.56
CA LYS A 45 -24.19 -8.08 1.63
C LYS A 45 -23.16 -7.55 2.63
N ALA A 46 -23.00 -8.22 3.77
CA ALA A 46 -21.99 -7.85 4.77
C ALA A 46 -20.57 -8.07 4.25
N LEU A 47 -20.30 -9.18 3.55
CA LEU A 47 -19.01 -9.48 2.94
C LEU A 47 -18.69 -8.51 1.80
N ASN A 48 -19.69 -8.09 1.02
CA ASN A 48 -19.52 -7.07 -0.03
C ASN A 48 -19.15 -5.71 0.58
N LEU A 49 -19.80 -5.32 1.67
CA LEU A 49 -19.45 -4.11 2.40
C LEU A 49 -18.02 -4.19 2.99
N GLU A 50 -17.65 -5.36 3.53
CA GLU A 50 -16.31 -5.62 4.05
C GLU A 50 -15.25 -5.54 2.95
N ALA A 51 -15.49 -6.14 1.78
CA ALA A 51 -14.60 -6.06 0.62
C ALA A 51 -14.36 -4.61 0.18
N ARG A 52 -15.42 -3.80 0.07
CA ARG A 52 -15.28 -2.35 -0.25
C ARG A 52 -14.48 -1.60 0.81
N GLN A 53 -14.68 -1.91 2.09
CA GLN A 53 -13.94 -1.29 3.19
C GLN A 53 -12.45 -1.62 3.12
N GLN A 54 -12.12 -2.88 2.81
CA GLN A 54 -10.73 -3.31 2.67
C GLN A 54 -10.03 -2.59 1.52
N VAL A 55 -10.66 -2.52 0.34
CA VAL A 55 -10.06 -1.84 -0.83
C VAL A 55 -9.90 -0.33 -0.58
N MET A 56 -10.86 0.34 0.06
CA MET A 56 -10.68 1.75 0.45
C MET A 56 -9.57 1.95 1.48
N ALA A 57 -9.43 1.05 2.44
CA ALA A 57 -8.33 1.12 3.40
C ALA A 57 -6.98 1.01 2.69
N ASP A 58 -6.85 0.07 1.75
CA ASP A 58 -5.63 -0.11 0.94
C ASP A 58 -5.34 1.12 0.06
N LYS A 59 -6.37 1.74 -0.52
CA LYS A 59 -6.25 2.99 -1.28
C LYS A 59 -5.68 4.11 -0.40
N LEU A 60 -6.28 4.35 0.76
CA LEU A 60 -5.81 5.36 1.72
C LEU A 60 -4.39 5.08 2.21
N LEU A 61 -4.02 3.81 2.41
CA LEU A 61 -2.64 3.43 2.77
C LEU A 61 -1.68 3.73 1.62
N LYS A 62 -2.02 3.40 0.37
CA LYS A 62 -1.19 3.72 -0.80
C LYS A 62 -1.02 5.23 -0.96
N GLU A 63 -2.07 6.02 -0.76
CA GLU A 63 -2.02 7.48 -0.80
C GLU A 63 -1.11 8.04 0.29
N LYS A 64 -1.22 7.55 1.54
CA LYS A 64 -0.32 7.92 2.63
C LYS A 64 1.15 7.59 2.30
N LEU A 65 1.41 6.40 1.77
CA LEU A 65 2.76 5.99 1.38
C LEU A 65 3.33 6.84 0.23
N LYS A 66 2.50 7.25 -0.73
CA LYS A 66 2.90 8.20 -1.78
C LYS A 66 3.23 9.56 -1.19
N ALA A 67 2.37 10.09 -0.32
CA ALA A 67 2.62 11.36 0.36
C ALA A 67 3.90 11.30 1.21
N GLU A 68 4.18 10.21 1.90
CA GLU A 68 5.44 10.03 2.64
C GLU A 68 6.66 9.97 1.72
N LYS A 69 6.55 9.34 0.54
CA LYS A 69 7.64 9.31 -0.45
C LYS A 69 7.88 10.67 -1.09
N GLU A 70 6.84 11.44 -1.34
CA GLU A 70 6.92 12.80 -1.88
C GLU A 70 7.46 13.80 -0.84
N ASN A 71 7.09 13.64 0.42
CA ASN A 71 7.59 14.45 1.54
C ASN A 71 9.04 14.10 1.92
N LYS A 72 9.49 12.87 1.65
CA LYS A 72 10.92 12.50 1.67
C LYS A 72 11.60 13.10 0.45
N LYS A 73 11.79 14.43 0.47
CA LYS A 73 12.73 15.10 -0.43
C LYS A 73 14.03 14.30 -0.43
N PRO A 74 14.61 13.93 -1.60
CA PRO A 74 15.90 13.28 -1.60
C PRO A 74 16.84 14.18 -0.82
N VAL A 75 17.46 13.64 0.23
CA VAL A 75 18.47 14.35 1.03
C VAL A 75 19.48 14.87 0.01
N ARG A 76 19.43 16.17 -0.27
CA ARG A 76 20.39 16.81 -1.16
C ARG A 76 21.73 16.57 -0.51
N LYS A 77 22.48 15.60 -1.03
CA LYS A 77 23.84 15.31 -0.55
C LYS A 77 24.58 16.63 -0.61
N LYS A 78 24.95 17.17 0.56
CA LYS A 78 25.71 18.42 0.63
C LYS A 78 26.98 18.22 -0.21
N LYS A 79 27.40 19.26 -0.93
CA LYS A 79 28.71 19.23 -1.59
C LYS A 79 29.77 18.96 -0.52
N PRO A 80 30.81 18.17 -0.81
CA PRO A 80 31.80 17.78 0.19
C PRO A 80 32.50 18.99 0.85
N SER A 81 32.59 20.13 0.15
CA SER A 81 33.11 21.40 0.71
C SER A 81 32.24 22.04 1.80
N SER A 82 31.02 21.56 1.99
CA SER A 82 30.04 22.07 2.96
C SER A 82 29.78 21.06 4.09
N LEU A 83 30.53 19.96 4.16
CA LEU A 83 30.50 18.98 5.25
C LEU A 83 31.54 19.34 6.31
N THR A 84 31.18 19.16 7.58
CA THR A 84 32.13 19.25 8.69
C THR A 84 33.03 18.01 8.71
N ALA A 85 34.24 18.11 9.29
CA ALA A 85 35.20 17.00 9.31
C ALA A 85 34.63 15.69 9.91
N SER A 86 33.67 15.79 10.85
CA SER A 86 32.96 14.64 11.44
C SER A 86 31.88 14.02 10.55
N GLU A 87 31.43 14.71 9.51
CA GLU A 87 30.43 14.24 8.54
C GLU A 87 31.07 13.69 7.26
N VAL A 88 32.38 13.88 7.07
CA VAL A 88 33.15 13.28 5.98
C VAL A 88 33.45 11.84 6.37
N SER A 89 32.70 10.88 5.85
CA SER A 89 33.09 9.48 5.92
C SER A 89 34.38 9.29 5.13
N ASP A 90 35.41 8.69 5.75
CA ASP A 90 36.68 8.38 5.08
C ASP A 90 36.43 7.68 3.74
N PHE A 91 37.23 8.05 2.73
CA PHE A 91 37.08 7.55 1.38
C PHE A 91 37.14 6.02 1.34
N ASN A 92 35.98 5.38 1.08
CA ASN A 92 35.87 3.94 1.01
C ASN A 92 36.27 3.43 -0.39
N TRP A 93 37.48 2.88 -0.49
CA TRP A 93 38.02 2.27 -1.72
C TRP A 93 37.10 1.20 -2.32
N SER A 94 36.41 0.42 -1.49
CA SER A 94 35.52 -0.65 -1.97
C SER A 94 34.28 -0.12 -2.69
N ALA A 95 33.80 1.08 -2.35
CA ALA A 95 32.68 1.74 -3.04
C ALA A 95 33.09 2.29 -4.42
N SER A 96 34.36 2.68 -4.60
CA SER A 96 34.88 3.16 -5.89
C SER A 96 35.02 2.04 -6.93
N VAL A 97 35.40 0.83 -6.50
CA VAL A 97 35.51 -0.33 -7.40
C VAL A 97 34.13 -0.75 -7.95
N ALA A 98 33.07 -0.64 -7.15
CA ALA A 98 31.71 -0.99 -7.57
C ALA A 98 31.17 -0.06 -8.69
N LYS A 99 31.59 1.20 -8.72
CA LYS A 99 31.12 2.19 -9.72
C LYS A 99 31.76 2.01 -11.10
N GLY A 100 32.91 1.33 -11.18
CA GLY A 100 33.59 1.03 -12.44
C GLY A 100 33.09 -0.24 -13.14
N ARG A 101 32.33 -1.09 -12.46
CA ARG A 101 31.79 -2.33 -13.01
C ARG A 101 30.48 -2.05 -13.75
N ARG A 102 30.57 -1.49 -14.96
CA ARG A 102 29.48 -1.55 -15.93
C ARG A 102 29.22 -3.03 -16.23
N ARG A 103 28.07 -3.54 -15.81
CA ARG A 103 27.42 -4.69 -16.45
C ARG A 103 26.34 -4.15 -17.37
#